data_AF-A0A5J4UZQ3-F1
#
_entry.id   AF-A0A5J4UZQ3-F1
#
_cell.length_a   1.000
_cell.length_b   1.000
_cell.length_c   1.000
_cell.angle_alpha   90.00
_cell.angle_beta   90.00
_cell.angle_gamma   90.00
#
_symmetry.space_group_name_H-M   'P 1'
#
loop_
_entity.id
_entity.type
_entity.pdbx_description
1 polymer ?
#
loop_
_entity_poly.entity_id
_entity_poly.type
_entity_poly.pdbx_seq_one_letter_code
_entity_poly.pdbx_strand_id
1 'polypeptide(L)'
;MYQDEILDENKTMFHQEIKTIDILVVESIYEENKISHAFAIANKQALTGLKVYPHCNSKAFDPKDKNYSRDYEKHIIKCENNEGKIVKKVNLDYIQKPFVPHIMQNKTYQYLLANGRQQEFKPTQYFLTYDLETVPKIVNKKFSKSSYQMYELFPLSVASTIRNKQGIKKIFFGQQNGDDFIVQWLNQLFKEAEQVNTDNQYITEACTIDQTIPYSMEVPIVGLNSLRFDISLIISQIQRKHWTISNYTGSASTAKQVIVHHKKLNLKVKFVDMLTYLQPKELKQAAKDF
;
A
#
# COMPACT_ATOMS: atom_id res chain seq x y z
N MET A 1 -8.03 48.56 -8.66
CA MET A 1 -7.79 48.94 -10.06
C MET A 1 -7.10 47.75 -10.71
N TYR A 2 -7.71 46.88 -11.50
CA TYR A 2 -9.00 46.86 -12.21
C TYR A 2 -9.55 45.43 -12.05
N GLN A 3 -10.74 45.21 -11.47
CA GLN A 3 -12.08 45.25 -12.07
C GLN A 3 -12.31 44.23 -13.19
N ASP A 4 -13.24 43.31 -12.87
CA ASP A 4 -13.97 42.43 -13.76
C ASP A 4 -14.58 43.17 -14.95
N GLU A 5 -14.51 42.58 -16.14
CA GLU A 5 -15.53 42.76 -17.17
C GLU A 5 -15.57 41.50 -18.05
N ILE A 6 -16.71 40.82 -17.94
CA ILE A 6 -17.20 39.73 -18.77
C ILE A 6 -17.77 40.36 -20.04
N LEU A 7 -17.45 39.80 -21.21
CA LEU A 7 -18.35 39.59 -22.37
C LEU A 7 -17.51 38.85 -23.43
N ASP A 8 -17.53 37.52 -23.44
CA ASP A 8 -18.55 36.69 -24.09
C ASP A 8 -18.48 36.85 -25.62
N GLU A 9 -17.69 35.98 -26.26
CA GLU A 9 -17.83 35.71 -27.69
C GLU A 9 -17.33 34.29 -28.01
N ASN A 10 -18.31 33.41 -28.24
CA ASN A 10 -18.28 32.26 -29.16
C ASN A 10 -17.35 31.08 -28.84
N LYS A 11 -17.74 30.27 -27.84
CA LYS A 11 -17.38 28.85 -27.79
C LYS A 11 -18.43 28.02 -28.54
N THR A 12 -18.40 28.07 -29.87
CA THR A 12 -19.15 27.12 -30.71
C THR A 12 -18.45 25.77 -30.61
N MET A 13 -18.83 24.98 -29.61
CA MET A 13 -18.42 23.58 -29.49
C MET A 13 -19.09 22.80 -30.63
N PHE A 14 -18.34 22.53 -31.69
CA PHE A 14 -18.73 21.53 -32.68
C PHE A 14 -18.83 20.18 -31.96
N HIS A 15 -20.05 19.74 -31.66
CA HIS A 15 -20.31 18.35 -31.30
C HIS A 15 -20.12 17.52 -32.57
N GLN A 16 -18.89 17.07 -32.79
CA GLN A 16 -18.61 16.09 -33.83
C GLN A 16 -19.20 14.76 -33.36
N GLU A 17 -20.32 14.34 -33.96
CA GLU A 17 -20.90 13.01 -33.70
C GLU A 17 -19.84 11.94 -34.06
N ILE A 18 -19.31 11.27 -33.04
CA ILE A 18 -18.41 10.14 -33.24
C ILE A 18 -19.25 9.00 -33.80
N LYS A 19 -19.04 8.64 -35.07
CA LYS A 19 -19.66 7.47 -35.67
C LYS A 19 -19.12 6.21 -35.00
N THR A 20 -19.94 5.56 -34.19
CA THR A 20 -19.65 4.26 -33.58
C THR A 20 -20.06 3.13 -34.54
N ILE A 21 -19.23 2.09 -34.65
CA ILE A 21 -19.51 0.88 -35.43
C ILE A 21 -19.51 -0.32 -34.48
N ASP A 22 -20.57 -1.14 -34.55
CA ASP A 22 -20.67 -2.39 -33.80
C ASP A 22 -19.93 -3.52 -34.55
N ILE A 23 -19.02 -4.22 -33.88
CA ILE A 23 -18.19 -5.29 -34.47
C ILE A 23 -18.41 -6.60 -33.70
N LEU A 24 -18.66 -7.68 -34.43
CA LEU A 24 -18.64 -9.05 -33.91
C LEU A 24 -17.32 -9.73 -34.28
N VAL A 25 -16.58 -10.20 -33.28
CA VAL A 25 -15.37 -11.00 -33.49
C VAL A 25 -15.70 -12.45 -33.22
N VAL A 26 -15.43 -13.32 -34.20
CA VAL A 26 -15.67 -14.77 -34.12
C VAL A 26 -14.37 -15.50 -34.40
N GLU A 27 -14.03 -16.48 -33.56
CA GLU A 27 -12.87 -17.34 -33.76
C GLU A 27 -13.30 -18.65 -34.42
N SER A 28 -12.52 -19.09 -35.42
CA SER A 28 -12.66 -20.39 -36.09
C SER A 28 -11.31 -21.08 -36.15
N ILE A 29 -11.29 -22.41 -36.14
CA ILE A 29 -10.06 -23.19 -36.31
C ILE A 29 -10.04 -23.75 -37.73
N TYR A 30 -8.97 -23.49 -38.46
CA TYR A 30 -8.72 -24.06 -39.78
C TYR A 30 -7.27 -24.56 -39.82
N GLU A 31 -7.05 -25.84 -40.13
CA GLU A 31 -5.72 -26.47 -40.18
C GLU A 31 -4.86 -26.19 -38.93
N GLU A 32 -5.42 -26.47 -37.74
CA GLU A 32 -4.79 -26.24 -36.42
C GLU A 32 -4.45 -24.77 -36.09
N ASN A 33 -4.72 -23.82 -36.99
CA ASN A 33 -4.55 -22.40 -36.76
C ASN A 33 -5.86 -21.74 -36.33
N LYS A 34 -5.78 -20.86 -35.31
CA LYS A 34 -6.89 -20.00 -34.91
C LYS A 34 -6.97 -18.80 -35.84
N ILE A 35 -8.12 -18.64 -36.51
CA ILE A 35 -8.43 -17.51 -37.38
C ILE A 35 -9.53 -16.69 -36.72
N SER A 36 -9.32 -15.39 -36.56
CA SER A 36 -10.33 -14.45 -36.07
C SER A 36 -10.97 -13.70 -37.23
N HIS A 37 -12.30 -13.74 -37.30
CA HIS A 37 -13.11 -12.99 -38.27
C HIS A 37 -13.76 -11.80 -37.56
N ALA A 38 -13.80 -10.64 -38.23
CA ALA A 38 -14.49 -9.44 -37.74
C ALA A 38 -15.63 -9.07 -38.70
N PHE A 39 -16.85 -9.02 -38.20
CA PHE A 39 -18.05 -8.67 -38.96
C PHE A 39 -18.64 -7.36 -38.44
N ALA A 40 -19.03 -6.45 -39.34
CA ALA A 40 -19.82 -5.29 -38.97
C ALA A 40 -21.27 -5.72 -38.68
N ILE A 41 -21.82 -5.30 -37.53
CA ILE A 41 -23.18 -5.64 -37.13
C ILE A 41 -24.13 -4.54 -37.62
N ALA A 42 -25.03 -4.89 -38.53
CA ALA A 42 -26.07 -3.96 -39.00
C ALA A 42 -27.21 -3.78 -37.98
N ASN A 43 -27.54 -4.83 -37.21
CA ASN A 43 -28.61 -4.78 -36.21
C ASN A 43 -28.28 -5.63 -34.97
N LYS A 44 -27.85 -4.94 -33.89
CA LYS A 44 -27.48 -5.57 -32.61
C LYS A 44 -28.63 -6.30 -31.91
N GLN A 45 -29.86 -5.78 -32.05
CA GLN A 45 -31.03 -6.34 -31.38
C GLN A 45 -31.50 -7.61 -32.06
N ALA A 46 -31.45 -7.67 -33.39
CA ALA A 46 -31.76 -8.90 -34.13
C ALA A 46 -30.75 -10.03 -33.84
N LEU A 47 -29.47 -9.68 -33.69
CA LEU A 47 -28.40 -10.65 -33.40
C LEU A 47 -28.48 -11.21 -31.97
N THR A 48 -28.69 -10.34 -30.97
CA THR A 48 -28.62 -10.73 -29.56
C THR A 48 -29.98 -11.06 -28.94
N GLY A 49 -31.08 -10.63 -29.57
CA GLY A 49 -32.42 -10.64 -28.98
C GLY A 49 -32.60 -9.61 -27.85
N LEU A 50 -31.56 -8.88 -27.47
CA LEU A 50 -31.57 -7.93 -26.37
C LEU A 50 -31.75 -6.49 -26.87
N LYS A 51 -32.55 -5.71 -26.15
CA LYS A 51 -32.71 -4.28 -26.40
C LYS A 51 -31.67 -3.50 -25.60
N VAL A 52 -30.73 -2.88 -26.30
CA VAL A 52 -29.71 -2.01 -25.71
C VAL A 52 -30.25 -0.59 -25.57
N TYR A 53 -30.05 0.04 -24.41
CA TYR A 53 -30.48 1.42 -24.20
C TYR A 53 -29.61 2.40 -25.01
N PRO A 54 -30.18 3.23 -25.93
CA PRO A 54 -29.40 4.02 -26.88
C PRO A 54 -28.52 5.10 -26.25
N HIS A 55 -28.96 5.70 -25.13
CA HIS A 55 -28.29 6.86 -24.54
C HIS A 55 -26.91 6.53 -23.96
N CYS A 56 -26.75 5.35 -23.34
CA CYS A 56 -25.47 4.95 -22.74
C CYS A 56 -24.78 3.79 -23.46
N ASN A 57 -25.47 3.08 -24.36
CA ASN A 57 -25.02 1.86 -25.05
C ASN A 57 -24.36 0.78 -24.17
N SER A 58 -24.51 0.88 -22.84
CA SER A 58 -23.77 0.06 -21.87
C SER A 58 -24.62 -0.98 -21.18
N LYS A 59 -25.95 -0.90 -21.30
CA LYS A 59 -26.88 -1.85 -20.69
C LYS A 59 -27.84 -2.41 -21.72
N ALA A 60 -27.92 -3.74 -21.75
CA ALA A 60 -28.84 -4.51 -22.57
C ALA A 60 -29.93 -5.13 -21.68
N PHE A 61 -31.14 -5.22 -22.21
CA PHE A 61 -32.31 -5.78 -21.52
C PHE A 61 -32.94 -6.85 -22.39
N ASP A 62 -33.37 -7.95 -21.78
CA ASP A 62 -34.16 -8.97 -22.47
C ASP A 62 -35.62 -8.52 -22.52
N PRO A 63 -36.22 -8.28 -23.71
CA PRO A 63 -37.63 -7.93 -23.83
C PRO A 63 -38.58 -9.02 -23.32
N LYS A 64 -38.12 -10.26 -23.17
CA LYS A 64 -38.90 -11.40 -22.67
C LYS A 64 -38.90 -11.50 -21.14
N ASP A 65 -38.07 -10.72 -20.43
CA ASP A 65 -38.03 -10.74 -18.97
C ASP A 65 -39.34 -10.18 -18.38
N LYS A 66 -39.90 -10.88 -17.38
CA LYS A 66 -41.09 -10.45 -16.64
C LYS A 66 -40.91 -9.08 -15.97
N ASN A 67 -39.68 -8.72 -15.63
CA ASN A 67 -39.31 -7.46 -14.99
C ASN A 67 -38.82 -6.40 -15.98
N TYR A 68 -38.85 -6.66 -17.30
CA TYR A 68 -38.30 -5.78 -18.32
C TYR A 68 -38.74 -4.32 -18.15
N SER A 69 -40.05 -4.06 -18.04
CA SER A 69 -40.59 -2.70 -17.94
C SER A 69 -40.00 -1.95 -16.74
N ARG A 70 -40.05 -2.57 -15.56
CA ARG A 70 -39.54 -1.99 -14.30
C ARG A 70 -38.05 -1.68 -14.38
N ASP A 71 -37.26 -2.63 -14.89
CA ASP A 71 -35.80 -2.51 -14.88
C ASP A 71 -35.29 -1.58 -15.98
N TYR A 72 -36.03 -1.49 -17.09
CA TYR A 72 -35.80 -0.53 -18.16
C TYR A 72 -36.08 0.89 -17.68
N GLU A 73 -37.24 1.16 -17.07
CA GLU A 73 -37.60 2.47 -16.50
C GLU A 73 -36.62 2.93 -15.41
N LYS A 74 -36.30 2.04 -14.46
CA LYS A 74 -35.28 2.33 -13.43
C LYS A 74 -33.94 2.71 -14.03
N HIS A 75 -33.57 2.10 -15.14
CA HIS A 75 -32.33 2.43 -15.83
C HIS A 75 -32.40 3.76 -16.56
N ILE A 76 -33.52 4.08 -17.24
CA ILE A 76 -33.74 5.39 -17.88
C ILE A 76 -33.48 6.51 -16.87
N ILE A 77 -34.22 6.49 -15.74
CA ILE A 77 -34.10 7.50 -14.69
C ILE A 77 -32.66 7.60 -14.17
N LYS A 78 -32.04 6.46 -13.89
CA LYS A 78 -30.65 6.44 -13.39
C LYS A 78 -29.64 6.90 -14.44
N CYS A 79 -29.89 6.64 -15.72
CA CYS A 79 -28.98 6.97 -16.82
C CYS A 79 -29.05 8.45 -17.17
N GLU A 80 -30.27 9.02 -17.21
CA GLU A 80 -30.51 10.46 -17.37
C GLU A 80 -29.85 11.25 -16.26
N ASN A 81 -30.06 10.85 -15.00
CA ASN A 81 -29.42 11.48 -13.84
C ASN A 81 -27.88 11.43 -13.86
N ASN A 82 -27.28 10.49 -14.61
CA ASN A 82 -25.83 10.34 -14.73
C ASN A 82 -25.30 10.81 -16.10
N GLU A 83 -26.10 11.50 -16.92
CA GLU A 83 -25.74 11.96 -18.27
C GLU A 83 -25.17 10.85 -19.16
N GLY A 84 -25.66 9.61 -19.04
CA GLY A 84 -25.15 8.47 -19.80
C GLY A 84 -23.80 7.92 -19.31
N LYS A 85 -23.16 8.56 -18.33
CA LYS A 85 -21.87 8.12 -17.77
C LYS A 85 -22.05 6.95 -16.81
N ILE A 86 -21.19 5.94 -16.93
CA ILE A 86 -21.20 4.78 -16.04
C ILE A 86 -20.53 5.17 -14.71
N VAL A 87 -21.34 5.41 -13.68
CA VAL A 87 -20.83 5.56 -12.31
C VAL A 87 -20.49 4.18 -11.76
N LYS A 88 -19.25 3.72 -11.95
CA LYS A 88 -18.73 2.54 -11.26
C LYS A 88 -18.52 2.90 -9.79
N LYS A 89 -19.46 2.51 -8.92
CA LYS A 89 -19.19 2.49 -7.47
C LYS A 89 -18.26 1.30 -7.21
N VAL A 90 -17.04 1.58 -6.73
CA VAL A 90 -16.13 0.54 -6.25
C VAL A 90 -16.79 -0.06 -5.01
N ASN A 91 -17.39 -1.25 -5.17
CA ASN A 91 -17.75 -2.08 -4.03
C ASN A 91 -16.50 -2.83 -3.63
N LEU A 92 -15.94 -2.47 -2.46
CA LEU A 92 -14.91 -3.26 -1.83
C LEU A 92 -15.58 -4.52 -1.25
N ASP A 93 -14.98 -5.69 -1.48
CA ASP A 93 -15.42 -6.92 -0.83
C ASP A 93 -15.41 -6.71 0.69
N TYR A 94 -16.49 -7.14 1.37
CA TYR A 94 -16.62 -7.03 2.83
C TYR A 94 -15.66 -7.95 3.60
N ILE A 95 -14.98 -8.85 2.89
CA ILE A 95 -14.01 -9.77 3.49
C ILE A 95 -12.75 -8.98 3.83
N GLN A 96 -12.38 -8.95 5.11
CA GLN A 96 -11.07 -8.46 5.52
C GLN A 96 -10.01 -9.34 4.86
N LYS A 97 -9.32 -8.79 3.86
CA LYS A 97 -8.13 -9.44 3.32
C LYS A 97 -7.10 -9.55 4.45
N PRO A 98 -6.43 -10.71 4.62
CA PRO A 98 -5.34 -10.80 5.57
C PRO A 98 -4.31 -9.72 5.25
N PHE A 99 -3.92 -8.95 6.26
CA PHE A 99 -2.94 -7.88 6.10
C PHE A 99 -1.55 -8.51 5.95
N VAL A 100 -1.19 -8.86 4.71
CA VAL A 100 0.11 -9.46 4.37
C VAL A 100 0.89 -8.53 3.43
N PRO A 101 1.17 -7.28 3.84
CA PRO A 101 1.82 -6.30 2.97
C PRO A 101 3.20 -6.77 2.50
N HIS A 102 3.89 -7.60 3.30
CA HIS A 102 5.20 -8.15 2.95
C HIS A 102 5.18 -9.14 1.78
N ILE A 103 4.02 -9.72 1.45
CA ILE A 103 3.82 -10.53 0.24
C ILE A 103 3.25 -9.65 -0.88
N MET A 104 2.20 -8.88 -0.59
CA MET A 104 1.47 -8.16 -1.63
C MET A 104 2.22 -6.95 -2.21
N GLN A 105 3.15 -6.34 -1.47
CA GLN A 105 3.91 -5.15 -1.90
C GLN A 105 5.37 -5.49 -2.28
N ASN A 106 5.74 -6.76 -2.25
CA ASN A 106 7.09 -7.19 -2.57
C ASN A 106 7.25 -7.35 -4.10
N LYS A 107 8.05 -6.47 -4.71
CA LYS A 107 8.29 -6.49 -6.17
C LYS A 107 8.95 -7.78 -6.65
N THR A 108 9.84 -8.36 -5.85
CA THR A 108 10.46 -9.66 -6.17
C THR A 108 9.40 -10.75 -6.19
N TYR A 109 8.51 -10.80 -5.20
CA TYR A 109 7.42 -11.77 -5.19
C TYR A 109 6.44 -11.57 -6.35
N GLN A 110 6.04 -10.32 -6.65
CA GLN A 110 5.17 -10.01 -7.78
C GLN A 110 5.79 -10.45 -9.12
N TYR A 111 7.10 -10.20 -9.31
CA TYR A 111 7.82 -10.63 -10.49
C TYR A 111 7.86 -12.15 -10.63
N LEU A 112 8.22 -12.87 -9.55
CA LEU A 112 8.27 -14.34 -9.55
C LEU A 112 6.88 -14.95 -9.81
N LEU A 113 5.84 -14.35 -9.22
CA LEU A 113 4.45 -14.76 -9.43
C LEU A 113 4.01 -14.59 -10.89
N ALA A 114 4.33 -13.44 -11.50
CA ALA A 114 3.97 -13.16 -12.90
C ALA A 114 4.65 -14.11 -13.91
N ASN A 115 5.79 -14.69 -13.53
CA ASN A 115 6.57 -15.59 -14.39
C ASN A 115 6.43 -17.08 -14.00
N GLY A 116 5.54 -17.44 -13.07
CA GLY A 116 5.38 -18.84 -12.64
C GLY A 116 6.59 -19.44 -11.91
N ARG A 117 7.40 -18.57 -11.27
CA ARG A 117 8.65 -18.90 -10.55
C ARG A 117 8.50 -18.78 -9.03
N GLN A 118 7.30 -19.03 -8.49
CA GLN A 118 7.02 -18.80 -7.06
C GLN A 118 7.88 -19.66 -6.14
N GLN A 119 8.22 -20.88 -6.58
CA GLN A 119 9.10 -21.81 -5.87
C GLN A 119 10.50 -21.26 -5.58
N GLU A 120 10.95 -20.26 -6.34
CA GLU A 120 12.26 -19.64 -6.13
C GLU A 120 12.24 -18.56 -5.03
N PHE A 121 11.06 -18.12 -4.60
CA PHE A 121 10.94 -17.03 -3.65
C PHE A 121 11.61 -17.35 -2.32
N LYS A 122 12.60 -16.53 -1.95
CA LYS A 122 13.30 -16.60 -0.67
C LYS A 122 12.80 -15.50 0.27
N PRO A 123 12.41 -15.83 1.52
CA PRO A 123 12.05 -14.82 2.50
C PRO A 123 13.27 -13.97 2.90
N THR A 124 13.01 -12.74 3.33
CA THR A 124 14.04 -11.84 3.89
C THR A 124 14.70 -12.50 5.10
N GLN A 125 16.03 -12.65 5.07
CA GLN A 125 16.77 -13.36 6.12
C GLN A 125 17.32 -12.42 7.19
N TYR A 126 17.70 -11.20 6.80
CA TYR A 126 18.39 -10.24 7.65
C TYR A 126 17.46 -9.09 8.03
N PHE A 127 17.53 -8.66 9.29
CA PHE A 127 16.63 -7.67 9.86
C PHE A 127 17.28 -6.97 11.05
N LEU A 128 16.67 -5.87 11.46
CA LEU A 128 17.05 -5.15 12.67
C LEU A 128 15.91 -5.25 13.67
N THR A 129 16.24 -5.34 14.95
CA THR A 129 15.28 -5.19 16.04
C THR A 129 15.67 -4.04 16.94
N TYR A 130 14.69 -3.46 17.63
CA TYR A 130 14.93 -2.42 18.61
C TYR A 130 13.91 -2.48 19.76
N ASP A 131 14.32 -1.93 20.89
CA ASP A 131 13.52 -1.80 22.10
C ASP A 131 13.91 -0.52 22.83
N LEU A 132 12.92 0.21 23.37
CA LEU A 132 13.12 1.45 24.12
C LEU A 132 12.78 1.26 25.58
N GLU A 133 13.70 1.65 26.45
CA GLU A 133 13.41 1.83 27.86
C GLU A 133 12.95 3.27 28.10
N THR A 134 11.91 3.43 28.91
CA THR A 134 11.33 4.75 29.18
C THR A 134 11.15 4.99 30.67
N VAL A 135 11.20 6.27 31.04
CA VAL A 135 10.97 6.72 32.41
C VAL A 135 9.78 7.66 32.45
N PRO A 136 8.82 7.45 33.37
CA PRO A 136 7.70 8.36 33.55
C PRO A 136 8.16 9.61 34.29
N LYS A 137 7.79 10.77 33.77
CA LYS A 137 7.91 12.06 34.45
C LYS A 137 6.53 12.56 34.80
N ILE A 138 6.36 13.01 36.04
CA ILE A 138 5.10 13.61 36.49
C ILE A 138 4.96 15.00 35.86
N VAL A 139 3.87 15.24 35.15
CA VAL A 139 3.59 16.53 34.46
C VAL A 139 2.31 17.18 34.97
N ASN A 140 1.33 16.39 35.43
CA ASN A 140 0.12 16.91 36.09
C ASN A 140 -0.60 18.02 35.28
N LYS A 141 -0.72 17.82 33.95
CA LYS A 141 -1.24 18.82 33.02
C LYS A 141 -2.73 18.62 32.78
N LYS A 142 -3.53 19.65 33.03
CA LYS A 142 -4.97 19.66 32.74
C LYS A 142 -5.20 20.19 31.32
N PHE A 143 -5.88 19.42 30.48
CA PHE A 143 -6.18 19.81 29.09
C PHE A 143 -7.62 20.33 28.92
N SER A 144 -8.55 19.83 29.74
CA SER A 144 -9.94 20.28 29.77
C SER A 144 -10.54 20.11 31.16
N LYS A 145 -11.84 20.41 31.34
CA LYS A 145 -12.54 20.18 32.61
C LYS A 145 -12.46 18.72 33.09
N SER A 146 -12.33 17.76 32.17
CA SER A 146 -12.34 16.32 32.42
C SER A 146 -11.11 15.56 31.93
N SER A 147 -10.12 16.22 31.31
CA SER A 147 -8.91 15.55 30.82
C SER A 147 -7.66 16.02 31.56
N TYR A 148 -6.90 15.05 32.07
CA TYR A 148 -5.73 15.26 32.91
C TYR A 148 -4.64 14.27 32.53
N GLN A 149 -3.45 14.78 32.23
CA GLN A 149 -2.26 13.97 31.97
C GLN A 149 -1.37 13.99 33.21
N MET A 150 -1.32 12.85 33.90
CA MET A 150 -0.49 12.69 35.10
C MET A 150 0.98 12.56 34.75
N TYR A 151 1.29 11.75 33.73
CA TYR A 151 2.65 11.38 33.35
C TYR A 151 2.93 11.65 31.87
N GLU A 152 4.19 11.92 31.57
CA GLU A 152 4.76 11.94 30.23
C GLU A 152 5.98 11.01 30.23
N LEU A 153 6.10 10.18 29.21
CA LEU A 153 7.15 9.16 29.13
C LEU A 153 8.29 9.69 28.28
N PHE A 154 9.51 9.56 28.80
CA PHE A 154 10.73 9.99 28.13
C PHE A 154 11.64 8.79 27.87
N PRO A 155 12.29 8.71 26.71
CA PRO A 155 13.23 7.63 26.43
C PRO A 155 14.46 7.76 27.33
N LEU A 156 14.82 6.65 27.98
CA LEU A 156 16.01 6.50 28.82
C LEU A 156 17.15 5.88 28.03
N SER A 157 16.85 4.84 27.28
CA SER A 157 17.81 4.14 26.44
C SER A 157 17.12 3.39 25.29
N VAL A 158 17.93 3.00 24.32
CA VAL A 158 17.55 2.20 23.17
C VAL A 158 18.57 1.09 22.95
N ALA A 159 18.07 -0.13 22.86
CA ALA A 159 18.85 -1.29 22.47
C ALA A 159 18.43 -1.71 21.06
N SER A 160 19.39 -2.15 20.24
CA SER A 160 19.06 -2.72 18.95
C SER A 160 19.96 -3.91 18.63
N THR A 161 19.36 -4.90 17.98
CA THR A 161 20.07 -6.10 17.51
C THR A 161 19.98 -6.14 16.00
N ILE A 162 21.12 -6.27 15.33
CA ILE A 162 21.25 -6.31 13.89
C ILE A 162 21.64 -7.73 13.53
N ARG A 163 20.78 -8.42 12.78
CA ARG A 163 21.08 -9.70 12.17
C ARG A 163 21.46 -9.45 10.71
N ASN A 164 22.74 -9.55 10.39
CA ASN A 164 23.28 -9.41 9.04
C ASN A 164 23.94 -10.72 8.60
N LYS A 165 24.55 -10.74 7.41
CA LYS A 165 25.21 -11.95 6.87
C LYS A 165 26.40 -12.41 7.71
N GLN A 166 27.10 -11.49 8.37
CA GLN A 166 28.27 -11.77 9.19
C GLN A 166 27.91 -12.32 10.58
N GLY A 167 26.70 -12.03 11.08
CA GLY A 167 26.23 -12.54 12.35
C GLY A 167 25.27 -11.60 13.07
N ILE A 168 25.38 -11.57 14.39
CA ILE A 168 24.56 -10.72 15.27
C ILE A 168 25.44 -9.62 15.85
N LYS A 169 25.06 -8.36 15.59
CA LYS A 169 25.65 -7.17 16.19
C LYS A 169 24.64 -6.51 17.13
N LYS A 170 25.10 -6.01 18.27
CA LYS A 170 24.27 -5.29 19.23
C LYS A 170 24.77 -3.86 19.33
N ILE A 171 23.85 -2.90 19.36
CA ILE A 171 24.14 -1.49 19.61
C ILE A 171 23.24 -0.98 20.74
N PHE A 172 23.77 -0.07 21.54
CA PHE A 172 23.08 0.49 22.70
C PHE A 172 23.40 1.98 22.81
N PHE A 173 22.37 2.79 23.05
CA PHE A 173 22.50 4.22 23.33
C PHE A 173 21.59 4.57 24.49
N GLY A 174 22.01 5.48 25.36
CA GLY A 174 21.17 5.99 26.44
C GLY A 174 21.52 7.43 26.79
N GLN A 175 20.90 7.95 27.85
CA GLN A 175 21.13 9.33 28.30
C GLN A 175 22.61 9.65 28.59
N GLN A 176 23.42 8.64 28.95
CA GLN A 176 24.87 8.81 29.09
C GLN A 176 25.59 9.25 27.81
N ASN A 177 24.97 9.07 26.63
CA ASN A 177 25.49 9.49 25.33
C ASN A 177 25.10 10.94 24.97
N GLY A 178 24.37 11.64 25.84
CA GLY A 178 23.86 12.99 25.64
C GLY A 178 22.38 13.03 25.27
N ASP A 179 21.80 14.23 25.28
CA ASP A 179 20.36 14.44 25.04
C ASP A 179 19.91 14.06 23.62
N ASP A 180 20.83 13.97 22.66
CA ASP A 180 20.58 13.61 21.27
C ASP A 180 20.83 12.12 20.97
N PHE A 181 20.94 11.26 22.00
CA PHE A 181 21.26 9.84 21.82
C PHE A 181 20.31 9.10 20.87
N ILE A 182 19.03 9.48 20.79
CA ILE A 182 18.07 8.90 19.82
C ILE A 182 18.48 9.25 18.38
N VAL A 183 18.97 10.47 18.14
CA VAL A 183 19.45 10.89 16.82
C VAL A 183 20.75 10.16 16.47
N GLN A 184 21.66 10.02 17.43
CA GLN A 184 22.89 9.23 17.26
C GLN A 184 22.56 7.77 16.93
N TRP A 185 21.62 7.17 17.68
CA TRP A 185 21.11 5.83 17.43
C TRP A 185 20.50 5.70 16.04
N LEU A 186 19.60 6.60 15.63
CA LEU A 186 19.00 6.58 14.29
C LEU A 186 20.08 6.64 13.20
N ASN A 187 21.09 7.50 13.34
CA ASN A 187 22.20 7.56 12.38
C ASN A 187 22.94 6.22 12.28
N GLN A 188 23.21 5.57 13.41
CA GLN A 188 23.87 4.26 13.40
C GLN A 188 22.95 3.19 12.81
N LEU A 189 21.67 3.18 13.19
CA LEU A 189 20.66 2.24 12.73
C LEU A 189 20.52 2.25 11.21
N PHE A 190 20.52 3.43 10.58
CA PHE A 190 20.44 3.57 9.13
C PHE A 190 21.70 3.08 8.40
N LYS A 191 22.89 3.23 9.00
CA LYS A 191 24.13 2.64 8.44
C LYS A 191 24.07 1.11 8.46
N GLU A 192 23.62 0.53 9.58
CA GLU A 192 23.45 -0.92 9.66
C GLU A 192 22.35 -1.41 8.71
N ALA A 193 21.28 -0.63 8.53
CA ALA A 193 20.21 -0.94 7.58
C ALA A 193 20.69 -0.96 6.13
N GLU A 194 21.65 -0.11 5.74
CA GLU A 194 22.27 -0.14 4.41
C GLU A 194 23.01 -1.46 4.17
N GLN A 195 23.77 -1.94 5.17
CA GLN A 195 24.42 -3.25 5.09
C GLN A 195 23.39 -4.39 5.00
N VAL A 196 22.36 -4.37 5.86
CA VAL A 196 21.29 -5.37 5.84
C VAL A 196 20.53 -5.36 4.50
N ASN A 197 20.34 -4.20 3.88
CA ASN A 197 19.72 -4.09 2.56
C ASN A 197 20.58 -4.76 1.49
N THR A 198 21.90 -4.56 1.56
CA THR A 198 22.87 -5.18 0.64
C THR A 198 22.91 -6.70 0.84
N ASP A 199 22.91 -7.15 2.09
CA ASP A 199 22.93 -8.57 2.44
C ASP A 199 21.64 -9.30 2.03
N ASN A 200 20.51 -8.58 1.99
CA ASN A 200 19.21 -9.13 1.59
C ASN A 200 18.94 -9.08 0.09
N GLN A 201 19.87 -8.63 -0.74
CA GLN A 201 19.71 -8.70 -2.20
C GLN A 201 19.36 -10.12 -2.64
N TYR A 202 18.56 -10.24 -3.70
CA TYR A 202 18.12 -11.55 -4.17
C TYR A 202 19.28 -12.30 -4.85
N ILE A 203 19.75 -13.36 -4.20
CA ILE A 203 20.84 -14.21 -4.68
C ILE A 203 20.24 -15.48 -5.30
N THR A 204 20.66 -15.80 -6.53
CA THR A 204 20.29 -17.04 -7.23
C THR A 204 20.87 -18.27 -6.54
N GLU A 205 20.47 -19.47 -6.97
CA GLU A 205 21.08 -20.72 -6.51
C GLU A 205 22.58 -20.79 -6.84
N ALA A 206 23.03 -20.08 -7.89
CA ALA A 206 24.44 -19.98 -8.27
C ALA A 206 25.25 -18.97 -7.43
N CYS A 207 24.68 -18.45 -6.33
CA CYS A 207 25.31 -17.43 -5.48
C CYS A 207 25.63 -16.11 -6.20
N THR A 208 24.95 -15.81 -7.32
CA THR A 208 25.11 -14.55 -8.08
C THR A 208 23.88 -13.65 -7.89
N ILE A 209 24.10 -12.33 -7.98
CA ILE A 209 23.02 -11.34 -7.94
C ILE A 209 22.31 -11.35 -9.30
N ASP A 210 21.01 -11.67 -9.30
CA ASP A 210 20.20 -11.58 -10.51
C ASP A 210 19.73 -10.14 -10.70
N GLN A 211 20.36 -9.42 -11.64
CA GLN A 211 19.98 -8.05 -11.97
C GLN A 211 18.63 -7.95 -12.69
N THR A 212 18.07 -9.07 -13.17
CA THR A 212 16.76 -9.09 -13.84
C THR A 212 15.61 -9.09 -12.85
N ILE A 213 15.84 -9.55 -11.61
CA ILE A 213 14.81 -9.58 -10.56
C ILE A 213 14.85 -8.24 -9.82
N PRO A 214 13.78 -7.43 -9.90
CA PRO A 214 13.76 -6.15 -9.22
C PRO A 214 13.77 -6.37 -7.70
N TYR A 215 14.84 -5.93 -7.06
CA TYR A 215 14.94 -5.86 -5.61
C TYR A 215 14.74 -4.41 -5.13
N SER A 216 13.61 -4.16 -4.48
CA SER A 216 13.25 -2.84 -3.97
C SER A 216 12.35 -3.04 -2.75
N MET A 217 12.91 -3.64 -1.70
CA MET A 217 12.22 -3.81 -0.43
C MET A 217 12.72 -2.80 0.59
N GLU A 218 11.82 -2.31 1.44
CA GLU A 218 12.21 -1.56 2.61
C GLU A 218 12.81 -2.50 3.67
N VAL A 219 13.92 -2.09 4.27
CA VAL A 219 14.60 -2.88 5.30
C VAL A 219 13.69 -2.97 6.53
N PRO A 220 13.35 -4.19 7.01
CA PRO A 220 12.49 -4.35 8.17
C PRO A 220 13.24 -4.00 9.46
N ILE A 221 12.66 -3.08 10.22
CA ILE A 221 13.06 -2.76 11.59
C ILE A 221 11.91 -3.17 12.50
N VAL A 222 12.11 -4.25 13.24
CA VAL A 222 11.07 -4.92 14.02
C VAL A 222 11.21 -4.51 15.48
N GLY A 223 10.22 -3.81 16.01
CA GLY A 223 10.12 -3.64 17.46
C GLY A 223 9.03 -4.55 18.04
N LEU A 224 9.03 -4.69 19.35
CA LEU A 224 8.06 -5.51 20.08
C LEU A 224 7.11 -4.59 20.86
N ASN A 225 5.81 -4.59 20.52
CA ASN A 225 4.84 -3.65 21.10
C ASN A 225 5.22 -2.17 20.91
N SER A 226 6.07 -1.91 19.91
CA SER A 226 6.79 -0.66 19.70
C SER A 226 6.01 0.35 18.86
N LEU A 227 5.13 -0.10 17.96
CA LEU A 227 4.47 0.81 17.03
C LEU A 227 3.43 1.69 17.73
N ARG A 228 2.86 1.20 18.82
CA ARG A 228 1.91 1.95 19.65
C ARG A 228 2.62 2.99 20.52
N PHE A 229 3.82 2.68 20.97
CA PHE A 229 4.47 3.41 22.05
C PHE A 229 5.81 4.02 21.60
N ASP A 230 6.80 3.19 21.33
CA ASP A 230 8.16 3.61 20.98
C ASP A 230 8.23 4.53 19.76
N ILE A 231 7.48 4.21 18.71
CA ILE A 231 7.44 5.04 17.50
C ILE A 231 6.98 6.45 17.81
N SER A 232 6.00 6.63 18.69
CA SER A 232 5.51 7.95 19.07
C SER A 232 6.60 8.81 19.72
N LEU A 233 7.54 8.18 20.42
CA LEU A 233 8.67 8.84 21.08
C LEU A 233 9.75 9.27 20.08
N ILE A 234 9.96 8.51 19.01
CA ILE A 234 11.00 8.79 18.01
C ILE A 234 10.49 9.50 16.76
N ILE A 235 9.17 9.59 16.55
CA ILE A 235 8.57 10.18 15.34
C ILE A 235 9.00 11.64 15.13
N SER A 236 9.11 12.40 16.22
CA SER A 236 9.55 13.80 16.22
C SER A 236 11.01 13.95 15.78
N GLN A 237 11.83 12.94 16.03
CA GLN A 237 13.24 12.88 15.62
C GLN A 237 13.36 12.46 14.14
N ILE A 238 12.49 11.56 13.70
CA ILE A 238 12.41 11.07 12.31
C ILE A 238 11.90 12.14 11.34
N GLN A 239 11.11 13.13 11.79
CA GLN A 239 10.67 14.24 10.94
C GLN A 239 11.72 15.38 10.81
N ARG A 240 13.00 15.11 11.11
CA ARG A 240 14.11 16.10 11.03
C ARG A 240 14.88 16.02 9.70
N LYS A 241 15.85 16.92 9.53
CA LYS A 241 16.57 17.24 8.26
C LYS A 241 16.81 16.07 7.27
N HIS A 242 17.26 14.89 7.73
CA HIS A 242 17.72 13.80 6.86
C HIS A 242 16.72 12.66 6.62
N TRP A 243 15.64 12.63 7.39
CA TRP A 243 14.63 11.58 7.34
C TRP A 243 13.26 12.16 7.01
N THR A 244 12.43 11.38 6.33
CA THR A 244 11.05 11.75 6.03
C THR A 244 10.18 10.50 6.12
N ILE A 245 9.03 10.63 6.77
CA ILE A 245 8.03 9.56 6.76
C ILE A 245 7.38 9.55 5.38
N SER A 246 7.65 8.51 4.60
CA SER A 246 7.08 8.37 3.26
C SER A 246 5.72 7.70 3.27
N ASN A 247 5.46 6.85 4.26
CA ASN A 247 4.17 6.20 4.42
C ASN A 247 3.92 5.91 5.90
N TYR A 248 2.66 6.07 6.32
CA TYR A 248 2.19 5.74 7.65
C TYR A 248 0.88 4.96 7.49
N THR A 249 0.82 3.74 8.00
CA THR A 249 -0.40 2.91 7.93
C THR A 249 -0.88 2.59 9.33
N GLY A 250 -2.17 2.77 9.55
CA GLY A 250 -2.80 2.63 10.86
C GLY A 250 -3.48 3.93 11.27
N SER A 251 -3.88 3.99 12.54
CA SER A 251 -4.41 5.22 13.13
C SER A 251 -3.33 5.88 14.01
N ALA A 252 -3.54 7.13 14.41
CA ALA A 252 -2.61 7.84 15.30
C ALA A 252 -2.38 7.12 16.64
N SER A 253 -3.34 6.30 17.10
CA SER A 253 -3.24 5.52 18.34
C SER A 253 -2.80 4.07 18.12
N THR A 254 -2.86 3.58 16.89
CA THR A 254 -2.54 2.20 16.49
C THR A 254 -1.84 2.17 15.14
N ALA A 255 -0.58 2.58 15.13
CA ALA A 255 0.26 2.42 13.95
C ALA A 255 0.48 0.93 13.66
N LYS A 256 0.40 0.54 12.39
CA LYS A 256 0.67 -0.84 11.91
C LYS A 256 1.98 -0.95 11.14
N GLN A 257 2.39 0.13 10.50
CA GLN A 257 3.71 0.26 9.88
C GLN A 257 4.05 1.73 9.65
N VAL A 258 5.33 2.05 9.73
CA VAL A 258 5.86 3.38 9.39
C VAL A 258 7.06 3.21 8.47
N ILE A 259 6.98 3.79 7.27
CA ILE A 259 8.08 3.77 6.31
C ILE A 259 8.82 5.11 6.39
N VAL A 260 10.11 5.03 6.63
CA VAL A 260 11.00 6.17 6.76
C VAL A 260 12.01 6.13 5.64
N HIS A 261 12.12 7.23 4.90
CA HIS A 261 13.09 7.44 3.84
C HIS A 261 14.23 8.32 4.34
N HIS A 262 15.46 7.83 4.19
CA HIS A 262 16.66 8.62 4.40
C HIS A 262 17.05 9.32 3.11
N LYS A 263 16.98 10.66 3.09
CA LYS A 263 17.17 11.46 1.86
C LYS A 263 18.53 11.28 1.21
N LYS A 264 19.61 11.24 2.01
CA LYS A 264 21.00 11.12 1.48
C LYS A 264 21.35 9.71 1.01
N LEU A 265 21.07 8.68 1.81
CA LEU A 265 21.37 7.29 1.49
C LEU A 265 20.41 6.68 0.46
N ASN A 266 19.33 7.40 0.10
CA ASN A 266 18.22 6.90 -0.70
C ASN A 266 17.67 5.54 -0.22
N LEU A 267 17.77 5.29 1.09
CA LEU A 267 17.36 4.04 1.73
C LEU A 267 15.99 4.22 2.38
N LYS A 268 15.11 3.23 2.20
CA LYS A 268 13.83 3.15 2.91
C LYS A 268 13.89 2.03 3.94
N VAL A 269 13.53 2.36 5.17
CA VAL A 269 13.36 1.40 6.26
C VAL A 269 11.89 1.36 6.66
N LYS A 270 11.44 0.21 7.12
CA LYS A 270 10.06 -0.04 7.52
C LYS A 270 10.03 -0.48 8.96
N PHE A 271 9.56 0.40 9.82
CA PHE A 271 9.26 0.08 11.21
C PHE A 271 7.97 -0.72 11.26
N VAL A 272 8.05 -1.89 11.91
CA VAL A 272 6.93 -2.80 12.09
C VAL A 272 6.88 -3.32 13.53
N ASP A 273 5.69 -3.70 13.98
CA ASP A 273 5.51 -4.38 15.26
C ASP A 273 5.39 -5.88 15.05
N MET A 274 6.19 -6.65 15.77
CA MET A 274 6.05 -8.10 15.78
C MET A 274 4.64 -8.54 16.20
N LEU A 275 4.03 -7.85 17.17
CA LEU A 275 2.68 -8.16 17.65
C LEU A 275 1.58 -7.86 16.64
N THR A 276 1.86 -7.11 15.56
CA THR A 276 0.89 -6.92 14.48
C THR A 276 0.75 -8.17 13.60
N TYR A 277 1.75 -9.05 13.60
CA TYR A 277 1.77 -10.26 12.77
C TYR A 277 1.52 -11.54 13.56
N LEU A 278 1.73 -11.50 14.87
CA LEU A 278 1.43 -12.63 15.75
C LEU A 278 0.00 -12.57 16.24
N GLN A 279 -0.60 -13.74 16.48
CA GLN A 279 -1.80 -13.79 17.30
C GLN A 279 -1.48 -13.22 18.69
N PRO A 280 -2.42 -12.49 19.33
CA PRO A 280 -2.20 -11.94 20.66
C PRO A 280 -1.77 -13.04 21.63
N LYS A 281 -0.51 -12.99 22.07
CA LYS A 281 0.13 -13.94 22.98
C LYS A 281 1.11 -13.19 23.86
N GLU A 282 1.40 -13.73 25.04
CA GLU A 282 2.43 -13.17 25.92
C GLU A 282 3.83 -13.28 25.28
N LEU A 283 4.71 -12.31 25.57
CA LEU A 283 6.09 -12.28 25.07
C LEU A 283 6.84 -13.58 25.38
N LYS A 284 6.66 -14.12 26.58
CA LYS A 284 7.27 -15.37 27.01
C LYS A 284 6.85 -16.56 26.14
N GLN A 285 5.61 -16.57 25.67
CA GLN A 285 5.11 -17.60 24.77
C GLN A 285 5.62 -17.39 23.35
N ALA A 286 5.63 -16.15 22.86
CA ALA A 286 6.18 -15.82 21.55
C ALA A 286 7.67 -16.22 21.44
N ALA A 287 8.48 -15.97 22.48
CA ALA A 287 9.91 -16.34 22.50
C ALA A 287 10.18 -17.85 22.60
N LYS A 288 9.17 -18.68 22.91
CA LYS A 288 9.28 -20.14 22.87
C LYS A 288 8.87 -20.71 21.51
N ASP A 289 7.90 -20.05 20.87
CA ASP A 289 7.32 -20.49 19.60
C ASP A 289 8.26 -20.16 18.41
N PHE A 290 9.23 -19.25 18.58
CA PHE A 290 10.17 -18.75 17.56
C PHE A 290 11.62 -18.77 18.07
#